data_AF-A0AAV0NTW2-F1
#
_entry.id   AF-A0AAV0NTW2-F1
#
_cell.length_a   1.000
_cell.length_b   1.000
_cell.length_c   1.000
_cell.angle_alpha   90.00
_cell.angle_beta   90.00
_cell.angle_gamma   90.00
#
_symmetry.space_group_name_H-M   'P 1'
#
loop_
_entity.id
_entity.type
_entity.pdbx_description
1 polymer ?
#
loop_
_entity_poly.entity_id
_entity_poly.type
_entity_poly.pdbx_seq_one_letter_code
_entity_poly.pdbx_strand_id
1 'polypeptide(L)'
;SKEECEYLISLSTVVDSETGKSKDSRVRTSSGTFLARGRDKVVREIEKRIADFTFIPVEHGEGLQILHYEVGQKYEPHFDYFMDDYNTKNGGQRIATILMSDVEEGGETVFPSAKGNYSAIPWWNELSECGKKGLSVKPKMGDALLFWSMKPDASLDPSSLHGGCAVIKGNKWSSTKWMRVNEYKV
;
A
#
# COMPACT_ATOMS: atom_id res chain seq x y z
N SER A 1 7.09 14.14 -0.55
CA SER A 1 8.51 14.48 -0.78
C SER A 1 9.38 13.49 -0.03
N LYS A 2 10.71 13.54 -0.19
CA LYS A 2 11.63 12.68 0.57
C LYS A 2 11.49 12.90 2.08
N GLU A 3 11.38 14.15 2.50
CA GLU A 3 11.24 14.55 3.91
C GLU A 3 9.95 13.98 4.53
N GLU A 4 8.85 13.96 3.76
CA GLU A 4 7.58 13.37 4.21
C GLU A 4 7.66 11.85 4.32
N CYS A 5 8.38 11.18 3.42
CA CYS A 5 8.62 9.74 3.54
C CYS A 5 9.44 9.42 4.80
N GLU A 6 10.53 10.15 5.04
CA GLU A 6 11.37 10.00 6.24
C GLU A 6 10.59 10.29 7.53
N TYR A 7 9.71 11.31 7.50
CA TYR A 7 8.81 11.61 8.60
C TYR A 7 7.89 10.43 8.92
N LEU A 8 7.19 9.87 7.93
CA LEU A 8 6.31 8.73 8.13
C LEU A 8 7.05 7.49 8.68
N ILE A 9 8.26 7.24 8.20
CA ILE A 9 9.12 6.15 8.70
C ILE A 9 9.45 6.37 10.18
N SER A 10 9.81 7.60 10.57
CA SER A 10 10.15 7.94 11.96
C SER A 10 9.00 7.73 12.94
N LEU A 11 7.74 7.87 12.49
CA LEU A 11 6.58 7.63 13.35
C LEU A 11 6.37 6.13 13.64
N SER A 12 6.78 5.25 12.74
CA SER A 12 6.66 3.81 12.93
C SER A 12 7.73 3.27 13.88
N THR A 13 8.96 3.79 13.83
CA THR A 13 10.05 3.34 14.72
C THR A 13 9.79 3.68 16.18
N VAL A 14 9.16 4.83 16.46
CA VAL A 14 8.72 5.20 17.81
C VAL A 14 7.68 4.20 18.34
N VAL A 15 6.69 3.82 17.52
CA VAL A 15 5.64 2.87 17.94
C VAL A 15 6.16 1.44 18.08
N ASP A 16 7.09 1.02 17.23
CA ASP A 16 7.71 -0.31 17.29
C ASP A 16 8.54 -0.46 18.58
N SER A 17 9.26 0.58 18.99
CA SER A 17 10.06 0.59 20.23
C SER A 17 9.24 0.44 21.51
N GLU A 18 7.96 0.84 21.50
CA GLU A 18 7.04 0.70 22.63
C GLU A 18 6.31 -0.64 22.65
N THR A 19 6.05 -1.24 21.48
CA THR A 19 5.12 -2.38 21.38
C THR A 19 5.77 -3.71 21.01
N GLY A 20 6.90 -3.71 20.29
CA GLY A 20 7.69 -4.90 19.93
C GLY A 20 6.91 -6.05 19.28
N LYS A 21 5.70 -5.80 18.76
CA LYS A 21 4.77 -6.85 18.34
C LYS A 21 4.67 -6.93 16.82
N SER A 22 5.55 -7.76 16.25
CA SER A 22 5.26 -8.40 14.97
C SER A 22 4.14 -9.44 15.19
N LYS A 23 2.98 -9.27 14.55
CA LYS A 23 2.00 -10.36 14.45
C LYS A 23 2.51 -11.30 13.37
N ASP A 24 3.05 -12.44 13.81
CA ASP A 24 3.53 -13.51 12.94
C ASP A 24 2.39 -14.02 12.04
N SER A 25 2.36 -13.56 10.79
CA SER A 25 1.42 -14.01 9.76
C SER A 25 2.21 -14.61 8.61
N ARG A 26 1.93 -15.88 8.31
CA ARG A 26 2.54 -16.58 7.16
C ARG A 26 2.20 -15.93 5.80
N VAL A 27 1.17 -15.09 5.76
CA VAL A 27 0.72 -14.38 4.55
C VAL A 27 1.41 -13.03 4.40
N ARG A 28 1.73 -12.38 5.54
CA ARG A 28 2.38 -11.07 5.60
C ARG A 28 3.32 -11.02 6.80
N THR A 29 4.61 -10.96 6.53
CA THR A 29 5.66 -11.09 7.57
C THR A 29 6.24 -9.75 8.05
N SER A 30 5.59 -8.62 7.76
CA SER A 30 6.03 -7.25 8.12
C SER A 30 5.67 -6.84 9.55
N SER A 31 6.43 -5.90 10.14
CA SER A 31 5.96 -5.05 11.26
C SER A 31 5.16 -3.85 10.74
N GLY A 32 4.34 -3.23 11.60
CA GLY A 32 3.50 -2.12 11.16
C GLY A 32 2.68 -1.40 12.21
N THR A 33 2.29 -0.17 11.88
CA THR A 33 1.41 0.68 12.68
C THR A 33 0.36 1.39 11.83
N PHE A 34 -0.67 1.92 12.49
CA PHE A 34 -1.67 2.79 11.88
C PHE A 34 -1.56 4.20 12.46
N LEU A 35 -1.51 5.19 11.57
CA LEU A 35 -1.64 6.60 11.93
C LEU A 35 -3.11 7.00 11.75
N ALA A 36 -3.69 7.63 12.78
CA ALA A 36 -5.04 8.17 12.70
C ALA A 36 -5.15 9.19 11.55
N ARG A 37 -6.30 9.23 10.89
CA ARG A 37 -6.59 10.25 9.88
C ARG A 37 -6.42 11.63 10.49
N GLY A 38 -5.69 12.49 9.80
CA GLY A 38 -5.43 13.86 10.23
C GLY A 38 -4.63 14.02 11.52
N ARG A 39 -3.84 13.00 11.91
CA ARG A 39 -3.02 12.97 13.15
C ARG A 39 -2.29 14.28 13.45
N ASP A 40 -1.61 14.83 12.45
CA ASP A 40 -0.80 16.03 12.56
C ASP A 40 -0.85 16.84 11.25
N LYS A 41 -0.07 17.92 11.17
CA LYS A 41 -0.07 18.78 9.97
C LYS A 41 0.46 18.05 8.72
N VAL A 42 1.54 17.28 8.86
CA VAL A 42 2.18 16.59 7.72
C VAL A 42 1.26 15.51 7.18
N VAL A 43 0.68 14.69 8.06
CA VAL A 43 -0.30 13.67 7.67
C VAL A 43 -1.50 14.29 6.96
N ARG A 44 -2.04 15.42 7.47
CA ARG A 44 -3.15 16.13 6.80
C ARG A 44 -2.79 16.62 5.40
N GLU A 45 -1.58 17.13 5.20
CA GLU A 45 -1.12 17.63 3.90
C GLU A 45 -0.89 16.48 2.90
N ILE A 46 -0.42 15.33 3.36
CA ILE A 46 -0.36 14.09 2.55
C ILE A 46 -1.76 13.63 2.17
N GLU A 47 -2.68 13.52 3.14
CA GLU A 47 -4.04 13.04 2.90
C GLU A 47 -4.83 13.98 1.98
N LYS A 48 -4.64 15.29 2.10
CA LYS A 48 -5.23 16.28 1.19
C LYS A 48 -4.75 16.08 -0.24
N ARG A 49 -3.44 15.89 -0.47
CA ARG A 49 -2.92 15.63 -1.83
C ARG A 49 -3.42 14.31 -2.41
N ILE A 50 -3.56 13.28 -1.58
CA ILE A 50 -4.20 12.02 -2.01
C ILE A 50 -5.63 12.28 -2.46
N ALA A 51 -6.41 13.04 -1.68
CA ALA A 51 -7.78 13.39 -2.04
C ALA A 51 -7.84 14.22 -3.34
N ASP A 52 -6.97 15.22 -3.49
CA ASP A 52 -6.88 16.07 -4.68
C ASP A 52 -6.54 15.22 -5.94
N PHE A 53 -5.68 14.21 -5.83
CA PHE A 53 -5.27 13.36 -6.96
C PHE A 53 -6.30 12.29 -7.31
N THR A 54 -6.96 11.72 -6.31
CA THR A 54 -7.94 10.64 -6.49
C THR A 54 -9.35 11.15 -6.78
N PHE A 55 -9.61 12.42 -6.53
CA PHE A 55 -10.95 13.03 -6.51
C PHE A 55 -11.91 12.35 -5.50
N ILE A 56 -11.36 11.72 -4.46
CA ILE A 56 -12.13 11.12 -3.37
C ILE A 56 -11.92 11.97 -2.10
N PRO A 57 -12.99 12.37 -1.38
CA PRO A 57 -12.86 13.20 -0.17
C PRO A 57 -11.96 12.57 0.90
N VAL A 58 -11.27 13.40 1.69
CA VAL A 58 -10.36 12.95 2.76
C VAL A 58 -11.10 12.09 3.79
N GLU A 59 -12.37 12.38 4.03
CA GLU A 59 -13.28 11.72 4.97
C GLU A 59 -13.58 10.27 4.56
N HIS A 60 -13.37 9.90 3.31
CA HIS A 60 -13.49 8.53 2.83
C HIS A 60 -12.21 7.73 3.07
N GLY A 61 -11.10 8.38 3.42
CA GLY A 61 -9.84 7.70 3.69
C GLY A 61 -9.81 7.06 5.08
N GLU A 62 -9.34 5.82 5.17
CA GLU A 62 -8.91 5.20 6.43
C GLU A 62 -7.62 5.89 6.97
N GLY A 63 -7.15 5.52 8.16
CA GLY A 63 -5.82 5.95 8.62
C GLY A 63 -4.69 5.45 7.71
N LEU A 64 -3.53 6.12 7.71
CA LEU A 64 -2.35 5.64 6.99
C LEU A 64 -1.78 4.40 7.69
N GLN A 65 -1.59 3.32 6.95
CA GLN A 65 -0.87 2.14 7.45
C GLN A 65 0.60 2.25 7.06
N ILE A 66 1.52 2.22 8.03
CA ILE A 66 2.97 2.21 7.80
C ILE A 66 3.51 0.82 8.07
N LEU A 67 4.32 0.29 7.15
CA LEU A 67 4.89 -1.05 7.21
C LEU A 67 6.36 -1.07 6.92
N HIS A 68 7.03 -2.03 7.56
CA HIS A 68 8.43 -2.33 7.36
C HIS A 68 8.60 -3.80 7.03
N TYR A 69 9.37 -4.06 5.97
CA TYR A 69 9.75 -5.39 5.55
C TYR A 69 11.28 -5.51 5.57
N GLU A 70 11.76 -6.52 6.28
CA GLU A 70 13.16 -6.94 6.29
C GLU A 70 13.47 -7.83 5.07
N VAL A 71 14.76 -8.10 4.85
CA VAL A 71 15.21 -9.03 3.81
C VAL A 71 14.50 -10.38 3.93
N GLY A 72 13.95 -10.87 2.81
CA GLY A 72 13.17 -12.10 2.72
C GLY A 72 11.69 -11.95 3.08
N GLN A 73 11.27 -10.88 3.75
CA GLN A 73 9.86 -10.64 4.07
C GLN A 73 9.09 -10.19 2.83
N LYS A 74 7.81 -10.58 2.77
CA LYS A 74 6.93 -10.40 1.60
C LYS A 74 5.47 -10.26 2.02
N TYR A 75 4.61 -9.99 1.04
CA TYR A 75 3.16 -10.09 1.18
C TYR A 75 2.59 -10.88 0.00
N GLU A 76 1.98 -12.03 0.30
CA GLU A 76 1.31 -12.83 -0.72
C GLU A 76 0.21 -12.04 -1.46
N PRO A 77 -0.07 -12.37 -2.74
CA PRO A 77 -1.11 -11.72 -3.50
C PRO A 77 -2.47 -11.77 -2.79
N HIS A 78 -3.12 -10.62 -2.69
CA HIS A 78 -4.40 -10.42 -2.02
C HIS A 78 -5.19 -9.29 -2.68
N PHE A 79 -6.44 -9.15 -2.24
CA PHE A 79 -7.30 -8.03 -2.60
C PHE A 79 -7.42 -7.08 -1.42
N ASP A 80 -7.48 -5.79 -1.72
CA ASP A 80 -7.77 -4.77 -0.70
C ASP A 80 -9.26 -4.65 -0.40
N TYR A 81 -10.13 -5.08 -1.31
CA TYR A 81 -11.56 -5.12 -1.07
C TYR A 81 -11.92 -6.20 -0.04
N PHE A 82 -13.01 -5.98 0.68
CA PHE A 82 -13.55 -6.96 1.62
C PHE A 82 -14.48 -7.96 0.94
N MET A 83 -14.40 -9.22 1.37
CA MET A 83 -15.32 -10.30 0.98
C MET A 83 -16.45 -10.51 1.99
N ASP A 84 -16.38 -9.83 3.14
CA ASP A 84 -17.34 -9.92 4.24
C ASP A 84 -18.13 -8.62 4.41
N ASP A 85 -19.36 -8.75 4.94
CA ASP A 85 -20.26 -7.63 5.19
C ASP A 85 -19.92 -6.87 6.48
N TYR A 86 -19.06 -7.40 7.34
CA TYR A 86 -18.73 -6.74 8.61
C TYR A 86 -17.84 -5.53 8.37
N ASN A 87 -16.77 -5.72 7.61
CA ASN A 87 -15.81 -4.66 7.29
C ASN A 87 -16.40 -3.59 6.36
N THR A 88 -17.49 -3.89 5.63
CA THR A 88 -18.13 -2.89 4.76
C THR A 88 -19.07 -1.94 5.49
N LYS A 89 -19.42 -2.20 6.76
CA LYS A 89 -20.34 -1.35 7.54
C LYS A 89 -19.84 0.09 7.75
N ASN A 90 -18.53 0.28 7.87
CA ASN A 90 -17.93 1.60 8.03
C ASN A 90 -17.28 2.06 6.73
N GLY A 91 -17.95 2.95 5.98
CA GLY A 91 -17.44 3.49 4.72
C GLY A 91 -17.74 2.65 3.45
N GLY A 92 -18.39 1.49 3.54
CA GLY A 92 -18.74 0.67 2.37
C GLY A 92 -17.58 -0.21 1.90
N GLN A 93 -17.33 -0.36 0.59
CA GLN A 93 -16.13 -1.05 0.08
C GLN A 93 -14.89 -0.15 0.07
N ARG A 94 -13.69 -0.75 -0.07
CA ARG A 94 -12.48 -0.02 -0.49
C ARG A 94 -12.49 0.08 -2.01
N ILE A 95 -12.47 1.31 -2.52
CA ILE A 95 -12.55 1.60 -3.96
C ILE A 95 -11.15 1.78 -4.57
N ALA A 96 -10.25 2.41 -3.83
CA ALA A 96 -8.90 2.72 -4.30
C ALA A 96 -7.86 2.55 -3.20
N THR A 97 -6.65 2.22 -3.63
CA THR A 97 -5.47 2.11 -2.77
C THR A 97 -4.37 2.99 -3.31
N ILE A 98 -3.73 3.72 -2.40
CA ILE A 98 -2.55 4.53 -2.67
C ILE A 98 -1.41 3.94 -1.84
N LEU A 99 -0.35 3.53 -2.52
CA LEU A 99 0.81 2.90 -1.92
C LEU A 99 2.07 3.70 -2.23
N MET A 100 2.70 4.25 -1.21
CA MET A 100 4.03 4.85 -1.28
C MET A 100 5.03 3.86 -0.71
N SER A 101 6.16 3.62 -1.36
CA SER A 101 7.16 2.69 -0.83
C SER A 101 8.56 2.92 -1.38
N ASP A 102 9.56 2.48 -0.62
CA ASP A 102 10.97 2.57 -0.99
C ASP A 102 11.72 1.32 -0.55
N VAL A 103 12.68 0.86 -1.38
CA VAL A 103 13.58 -0.28 -1.09
C VAL A 103 14.78 -0.23 -2.03
N GLU A 104 15.90 -0.84 -1.61
CA GLU A 104 17.10 -0.93 -2.45
C GLU A 104 16.96 -1.99 -3.56
N GLU A 105 16.53 -3.22 -3.21
CA GLU A 105 16.36 -4.30 -4.18
C GLU A 105 15.22 -5.26 -3.79
N GLY A 106 14.50 -5.78 -4.80
CA GLY A 106 13.29 -6.57 -4.63
C GLY A 106 12.11 -5.71 -4.17
N GLY A 107 11.22 -6.27 -3.37
CA GLY A 107 10.14 -5.50 -2.73
C GLY A 107 9.08 -4.95 -3.68
N GLU A 108 9.04 -5.38 -4.94
CA GLU A 108 8.12 -4.85 -5.94
C GLU A 108 6.66 -5.06 -5.57
N THR A 109 5.80 -4.15 -6.03
CA THR A 109 4.35 -4.39 -5.98
C THR A 109 3.94 -5.04 -7.28
N VAL A 110 3.56 -6.32 -7.24
CA VAL A 110 3.22 -7.15 -8.41
C VAL A 110 1.72 -7.36 -8.51
N PHE A 111 1.17 -7.22 -9.71
CA PHE A 111 -0.22 -7.49 -10.08
C PHE A 111 -0.27 -8.72 -11.00
N PRO A 112 -0.33 -9.95 -10.44
CA PRO A 112 -0.26 -11.19 -11.24
C PRO A 112 -1.47 -11.40 -12.16
N SER A 113 -2.61 -10.76 -11.87
CA SER A 113 -3.82 -10.86 -12.69
C SER A 113 -4.02 -9.68 -13.65
N ALA A 114 -3.09 -8.72 -13.66
CA ALA A 114 -3.13 -7.62 -14.62
C ALA A 114 -2.89 -8.13 -16.05
N LYS A 115 -3.67 -7.61 -16.99
CA LYS A 115 -3.53 -7.95 -18.41
C LYS A 115 -2.65 -6.92 -19.11
N GLY A 116 -1.70 -7.37 -19.92
CA GLY A 116 -0.87 -6.51 -20.74
C GLY A 116 0.48 -7.13 -21.07
N ASN A 117 1.23 -6.48 -21.96
CA ASN A 117 2.61 -6.88 -22.24
C ASN A 117 3.54 -6.25 -21.19
N TYR A 118 3.61 -6.86 -20.01
CA TYR A 118 4.38 -6.31 -18.89
C TYR A 118 5.90 -6.38 -19.09
N SER A 119 6.42 -7.15 -20.04
CA SER A 119 7.85 -7.12 -20.40
C SER A 119 8.26 -5.85 -21.16
N ALA A 120 7.31 -5.02 -21.57
CA ALA A 120 7.56 -3.74 -22.21
C ALA A 120 7.83 -2.60 -21.21
N ILE A 121 7.69 -2.82 -19.90
CA ILE A 121 7.99 -1.77 -18.92
C ILE A 121 9.50 -1.47 -18.87
N PRO A 122 9.93 -0.20 -18.76
CA PRO A 122 11.34 0.17 -18.87
C PRO A 122 12.28 -0.54 -17.89
N TRP A 123 11.78 -0.89 -16.70
CA TRP A 123 12.54 -1.53 -15.62
C TRP A 123 12.39 -3.06 -15.58
N TRP A 124 11.86 -3.70 -16.63
CA TRP A 124 11.61 -5.15 -16.65
C TRP A 124 12.83 -5.99 -16.26
N ASN A 125 14.01 -5.64 -16.79
CA ASN A 125 15.25 -6.37 -16.56
C ASN A 125 15.81 -6.17 -15.14
N GLU A 126 15.33 -5.17 -14.40
CA GLU A 126 15.70 -4.91 -13.00
C GLU A 126 14.78 -5.61 -12.00
N LEU A 127 13.71 -6.26 -12.48
CA LEU A 127 12.76 -6.94 -11.62
C LEU A 127 13.31 -8.28 -11.11
N SER A 128 12.94 -8.58 -9.87
CA SER A 128 13.06 -9.91 -9.29
C SER A 128 12.22 -10.94 -10.06
N GLU A 129 12.52 -12.22 -9.86
CA GLU A 129 11.72 -13.31 -10.42
C GLU A 129 10.25 -13.29 -9.93
N CYS A 130 10.00 -12.69 -8.77
CA CYS A 130 8.64 -12.42 -8.31
C CYS A 130 7.98 -11.29 -9.13
N GLY A 131 8.69 -10.17 -9.33
CA GLY A 131 8.18 -9.03 -10.10
C GLY A 131 7.86 -9.38 -11.55
N LYS A 132 8.55 -10.35 -12.15
CA LYS A 132 8.28 -10.80 -13.53
C LYS A 132 7.01 -11.65 -13.68
N LYS A 133 6.32 -12.01 -12.58
CA LYS A 133 5.08 -12.81 -12.63
C LYS A 133 3.82 -12.02 -13.01
N GLY A 134 3.93 -10.71 -13.21
CA GLY A 134 2.82 -9.85 -13.60
C GLY A 134 3.27 -8.42 -13.90
N LEU A 135 2.31 -7.50 -14.03
CA LEU A 135 2.63 -6.07 -14.08
C LEU A 135 3.20 -5.67 -12.72
N SER A 136 4.40 -5.09 -12.70
CA SER A 136 5.08 -4.76 -11.45
C SER A 136 5.63 -3.36 -11.43
N VAL A 137 5.54 -2.75 -10.24
CA VAL A 137 6.08 -1.42 -9.96
C VAL A 137 7.22 -1.56 -8.97
N LYS A 138 8.40 -1.07 -9.35
CA LYS A 138 9.57 -0.99 -8.49
C LYS A 138 9.35 0.10 -7.44
N PRO A 139 9.57 -0.16 -6.13
CA PRO A 139 9.46 0.86 -5.12
C PRO A 139 10.52 1.94 -5.34
N LYS A 140 10.14 3.20 -5.18
CA LYS A 140 11.05 4.32 -5.29
C LYS A 140 10.54 5.43 -4.39
N MET A 141 11.41 5.91 -3.52
CA MET A 141 11.11 6.99 -2.60
C MET A 141 10.46 8.20 -3.30
N GLY A 142 9.33 8.63 -2.76
CA GLY A 142 8.56 9.77 -3.27
C GLY A 142 7.52 9.41 -4.34
N ASP A 143 7.61 8.24 -4.96
CA ASP A 143 6.59 7.76 -5.89
C ASP A 143 5.37 7.22 -5.12
N ALA A 144 4.20 7.33 -5.75
CA ALA A 144 2.96 6.77 -5.24
C ALA A 144 2.27 5.96 -6.33
N LEU A 145 1.88 4.74 -5.99
CA LEU A 145 1.09 3.85 -6.84
C LEU A 145 -0.39 3.98 -6.47
N LEU A 146 -1.22 4.39 -7.42
CA LEU A 146 -2.68 4.37 -7.30
C LEU A 146 -3.23 3.20 -8.12
N PHE A 147 -4.08 2.37 -7.51
CA PHE A 147 -4.85 1.35 -8.19
C PHE A 147 -6.25 1.22 -7.60
N TRP A 148 -7.17 0.66 -8.39
CA TRP A 148 -8.59 0.56 -8.07
C TRP A 148 -8.96 -0.89 -7.75
N SER A 149 -9.66 -1.09 -6.64
CA SER A 149 -10.19 -2.40 -6.22
C SER A 149 -11.54 -2.72 -6.86
N MET A 150 -12.18 -1.72 -7.48
CA MET A 150 -13.49 -1.81 -8.10
C MET A 150 -13.47 -1.16 -9.48
N LYS A 151 -14.33 -1.66 -10.37
CA LYS A 151 -14.58 -1.09 -11.69
C LYS A 151 -15.57 0.09 -11.60
N PRO A 152 -15.70 0.91 -12.66
CA PRO A 152 -16.66 2.02 -12.69
C PRO A 152 -18.12 1.60 -12.51
N ASP A 153 -18.47 0.34 -12.78
CA ASP A 153 -19.81 -0.22 -12.55
C ASP A 153 -20.04 -0.71 -11.11
N ALA A 154 -19.11 -0.39 -10.20
CA ALA A 154 -19.07 -0.81 -8.81
C ALA A 154 -18.91 -2.33 -8.58
N SER A 155 -18.61 -3.12 -9.61
CA SER A 155 -18.19 -4.51 -9.42
C SER A 155 -16.75 -4.58 -8.90
N LEU A 156 -16.44 -5.60 -8.10
CA LEU A 156 -15.07 -5.87 -7.66
C LEU A 156 -14.19 -6.17 -8.88
N ASP A 157 -12.94 -5.70 -8.87
CA ASP A 157 -12.00 -5.92 -9.97
C ASP A 157 -11.00 -7.05 -9.64
N PRO A 158 -11.14 -8.25 -10.23
CA PRO A 158 -10.19 -9.35 -10.00
C PRO A 158 -8.79 -9.06 -10.53
N SER A 159 -8.61 -8.09 -11.42
CA SER A 159 -7.29 -7.69 -11.91
C SER A 159 -6.50 -6.85 -10.91
N SER A 160 -7.14 -6.39 -9.83
CA SER A 160 -6.53 -5.67 -8.71
C SER A 160 -5.80 -6.58 -7.70
N LEU A 161 -5.77 -7.90 -7.94
CA LEU A 161 -4.98 -8.84 -7.15
C LEU A 161 -3.53 -8.38 -7.17
N HIS A 162 -2.96 -8.12 -6.00
CA HIS A 162 -1.62 -7.57 -5.89
C HIS A 162 -0.88 -8.12 -4.67
N GLY A 163 0.44 -8.14 -4.73
CA GLY A 163 1.30 -8.60 -3.64
C GLY A 163 2.58 -7.79 -3.54
N GLY A 164 3.29 -7.95 -2.43
CA GLY A 164 4.62 -7.40 -2.22
C GLY A 164 5.66 -8.50 -2.39
N CYS A 165 6.49 -8.40 -3.42
CA CYS A 165 7.62 -9.30 -3.62
C CYS A 165 8.61 -9.23 -2.44
N ALA A 166 9.40 -10.29 -2.29
CA ALA A 166 10.37 -10.37 -1.19
C ALA A 166 11.42 -9.26 -1.31
N VAL A 167 11.80 -8.66 -0.18
CA VAL A 167 12.95 -7.75 -0.12
C VAL A 167 14.22 -8.58 -0.34
N ILE A 168 15.05 -8.16 -1.29
CA ILE A 168 16.33 -8.83 -1.59
C ILE A 168 17.46 -8.10 -0.88
N LYS A 169 17.45 -6.77 -0.89
CA LYS A 169 18.45 -5.92 -0.25
C LYS A 169 17.83 -4.68 0.37
N GLY A 170 18.38 -4.26 1.50
CA GLY A 170 17.93 -3.08 2.24
C GLY A 170 16.70 -3.35 3.10
N ASN A 171 15.92 -2.30 3.34
CA ASN A 171 14.71 -2.33 4.15
C ASN A 171 13.58 -1.70 3.34
N LYS A 172 12.48 -2.43 3.13
CA LYS A 172 11.33 -1.83 2.44
C LYS A 172 10.44 -1.15 3.47
N TRP A 173 10.20 0.13 3.26
CA TRP A 173 9.16 0.86 3.97
C TRP A 173 8.00 1.13 3.03
N SER A 174 6.77 1.02 3.53
CA SER A 174 5.58 1.40 2.76
C SER A 174 4.54 2.12 3.60
N SER A 175 3.83 3.04 2.98
CA SER A 175 2.66 3.71 3.51
C SER A 175 1.48 3.47 2.59
N THR A 176 0.43 2.84 3.13
CA THR A 176 -0.80 2.53 2.41
C THR A 176 -1.94 3.42 2.91
N LYS A 177 -2.68 4.00 1.96
CA LYS A 177 -3.94 4.70 2.21
C LYS A 177 -5.05 3.98 1.44
N TRP A 178 -6.05 3.50 2.17
CA TRP A 178 -7.26 2.94 1.58
C TRP A 178 -8.36 3.99 1.54
N MET A 179 -9.01 4.11 0.39
CA MET A 179 -10.13 5.01 0.16
C MET A 179 -11.42 4.20 0.08
N ARG A 180 -12.44 4.65 0.80
CA ARG A 180 -13.74 4.00 0.89
C ARG A 180 -14.76 4.61 -0.08
N VAL A 181 -15.80 3.87 -0.43
CA VAL A 181 -16.88 4.39 -1.30
C VAL A 181 -17.71 5.49 -0.60
N ASN A 182 -17.85 5.42 0.72
CA ASN A 182 -18.54 6.40 1.56
C ASN A 182 -17.61 6.93 2.66
N GLU A 183 -18.05 7.95 3.39
CA GLU A 183 -17.35 8.47 4.56
C GLU A 183 -16.98 7.34 5.56
N TYR A 184 -15.70 7.29 5.91
CA TYR A 184 -15.16 6.41 6.93
C TYR A 184 -15.16 7.14 8.27
N LYS A 185 -15.92 6.62 9.23
CA LYS A 185 -16.02 7.19 10.58
C LYS A 185 -14.81 6.74 11.41
N VAL A 186 -14.12 7.72 11.98
CA VAL A 186 -12.96 7.54 12.87
C VAL A 186 -13.36 7.57 14.33
#